data_AF-A0A816B641-F1
#
_entry.id   AF-A0A816B641-F1
#
_cell.length_a   1.000
_cell.length_b   1.000
_cell.length_c   1.000
_cell.angle_alpha   90.00
_cell.angle_beta   90.00
_cell.angle_gamma   90.00
#
_symmetry.space_group_name_H-M   'P 1'
#
loop_
_entity.id
_entity.type
_entity.pdbx_description
1 polymer ?
#
loop_
_entity_poly.entity_id
_entity_poly.type
_entity_poly.pdbx_seq_one_letter_code
_entity_poly.pdbx_strand_id
1 'polypeptide(L)'
;MDPASQSFNWVANVDDGACKNPNTTAKFGGFYRTCDEKPGLIRKCGSYQLNNFHTGGLLCPSGFKASILHNLTHSCCKDIPGKIDRRDTVLYTCSIFSKFKSSSDVLRDDSPYVYGGSFTSRSVNPITNSATCPQRFAVVKIANDINVCLTRQTIAATGFPFFGGFYSCNQGNSQLEPPEQKCAEGYSIYIMGAIDTECLLYVCLKFRNFNDLTQYPSVVLPPFFEIDIRNQTVETESKTSDNSKDTTPSQSTNRNTEKATLGISITALVITLVAITVVIIIQMKKKRQRRAASDYHLNEVL
;
A
#
# COMPACT_ATOMS: atom_id res chain seq x y z
N MET A 1 -22.36 -5.11 -12.35
CA MET A 1 -21.46 -5.95 -13.19
C MET A 1 -22.10 -6.21 -14.54
N ASP A 2 -22.47 -5.15 -15.26
CA ASP A 2 -23.14 -5.25 -16.55
C ASP A 2 -22.12 -5.06 -17.68
N PRO A 3 -21.81 -6.10 -18.50
CA PRO A 3 -20.88 -5.98 -19.61
C PRO A 3 -21.28 -4.94 -20.67
N ALA A 4 -22.56 -4.57 -20.75
CA ALA A 4 -23.05 -3.54 -21.67
C ALA A 4 -22.87 -2.12 -21.11
N SER A 5 -22.46 -1.97 -19.85
CA SER A 5 -22.25 -0.67 -19.21
C SER A 5 -20.97 0.01 -19.70
N GLN A 6 -21.04 1.33 -19.91
CA GLN A 6 -19.86 2.18 -20.18
C GLN A 6 -18.90 2.30 -18.97
N SER A 7 -19.33 1.87 -17.78
CA SER A 7 -18.53 1.81 -16.57
C SER A 7 -18.17 0.37 -16.19
N PHE A 8 -18.31 -0.59 -17.12
CA PHE A 8 -18.00 -1.99 -16.85
C PHE A 8 -16.54 -2.19 -16.43
N ASN A 9 -16.35 -2.75 -15.23
CA ASN A 9 -15.06 -3.14 -14.71
C ASN A 9 -14.94 -4.67 -14.72
N TRP A 10 -14.16 -5.22 -15.65
CA TRP A 10 -14.02 -6.66 -15.84
C TRP A 10 -13.18 -7.36 -14.76
N VAL A 11 -12.40 -6.62 -13.96
CA VAL A 11 -11.65 -7.18 -12.83
C VAL A 11 -12.45 -7.18 -11.53
N ALA A 12 -13.61 -6.52 -11.50
CA ALA A 12 -14.50 -6.60 -10.35
C ALA A 12 -15.04 -8.03 -10.21
N ASN A 13 -15.17 -8.50 -8.97
CA ASN A 13 -15.79 -9.79 -8.62
C ASN A 13 -17.09 -9.62 -7.79
N VAL A 14 -17.47 -8.37 -7.49
CA VAL A 14 -18.68 -7.99 -6.77
C VAL A 14 -19.41 -6.90 -7.53
N ASP A 15 -20.74 -6.93 -7.54
CA ASP A 15 -21.57 -5.86 -8.10
C ASP A 15 -21.72 -4.71 -7.11
N ASP A 16 -21.17 -3.56 -7.48
CA ASP A 16 -21.26 -2.31 -6.71
C ASP A 16 -22.42 -1.42 -7.17
N GLY A 17 -23.21 -1.86 -8.16
CA GLY A 17 -24.36 -1.12 -8.71
C GLY A 17 -23.96 0.13 -9.53
N ALA A 18 -22.67 0.37 -9.76
CA ALA A 18 -22.16 1.60 -10.37
C ALA A 18 -22.14 1.55 -11.92
N CYS A 19 -23.20 1.04 -12.54
CA CYS A 19 -23.28 0.80 -13.99
C CYS A 19 -23.48 2.08 -14.84
N LYS A 20 -23.61 3.25 -14.22
CA LYS A 20 -23.81 4.53 -14.92
C LYS A 20 -22.49 5.30 -15.03
N ASN A 21 -22.45 6.27 -15.93
CA ASN A 21 -21.34 7.21 -15.97
C ASN A 21 -21.32 8.08 -14.71
N PRO A 22 -20.13 8.51 -14.26
CA PRO A 22 -20.04 9.38 -13.12
C PRO A 22 -20.74 10.70 -13.38
N ASN A 23 -21.51 11.13 -12.38
CA ASN A 23 -22.14 12.43 -12.30
C ASN A 23 -21.30 13.43 -11.49
N THR A 24 -20.06 13.05 -11.13
CA THR A 24 -19.14 13.83 -10.30
C THR A 24 -17.71 13.78 -10.81
N THR A 25 -16.97 14.85 -10.55
CA THR A 25 -15.52 14.93 -10.71
C THR A 25 -14.87 15.24 -9.37
N ALA A 26 -13.75 14.59 -9.12
CA ALA A 26 -12.88 14.91 -8.01
C ALA A 26 -11.48 15.23 -8.53
N LYS A 27 -10.88 16.30 -8.00
CA LYS A 27 -9.46 16.59 -8.19
C LYS A 27 -8.71 16.22 -6.93
N PHE A 28 -7.60 15.52 -7.09
CA PHE A 28 -6.70 15.17 -6.01
C PHE A 28 -5.74 16.33 -5.70
N GLY A 29 -5.38 16.54 -4.43
CA GLY A 29 -4.51 17.64 -3.99
C GLY A 29 -3.44 17.24 -2.97
N GLY A 30 -3.19 15.94 -2.78
CA GLY A 30 -2.20 15.44 -1.83
C GLY A 30 -2.76 14.95 -0.50
N PHE A 31 -1.86 14.51 0.36
CA PHE A 31 -2.13 14.08 1.74
C PHE A 31 -1.28 14.89 2.70
N TYR A 32 -1.75 15.09 3.92
CA TYR A 32 -0.87 15.53 5.01
C TYR A 32 -1.33 14.89 6.32
N ARG A 33 -0.42 14.81 7.30
CA ARG A 33 -0.71 14.23 8.61
C ARG A 33 -0.26 15.18 9.70
N THR A 34 -1.19 15.57 10.57
CA THR A 34 -0.89 16.33 11.78
C THR A 34 -0.61 15.39 12.93
N CYS A 35 0.10 15.90 13.93
CA CYS A 35 0.39 15.20 15.17
C CYS A 35 0.43 16.24 16.29
N ASP A 36 -0.45 16.08 17.27
CA ASP A 36 -0.56 16.95 18.43
C ASP A 36 0.06 16.28 19.66
N GLU A 37 1.00 16.99 20.30
CA GLU A 37 1.68 16.58 21.52
C GLU A 37 0.95 17.12 22.75
N LYS A 38 0.64 16.27 23.72
CA LYS A 38 0.17 16.74 25.04
C LYS A 38 1.36 17.07 25.96
N PRO A 39 1.23 18.00 26.93
CA PRO A 39 2.34 18.37 27.81
C PRO A 39 2.95 17.15 28.54
N GLY A 40 4.29 17.05 28.56
CA GLY A 40 5.02 16.02 29.31
C GLY A 40 5.62 14.86 28.51
N LEU A 41 5.64 14.93 27.16
CA LEU A 41 6.13 13.83 26.33
C LEU A 41 7.65 13.65 26.38
N ILE A 42 8.07 12.39 26.25
CA ILE A 42 9.47 11.99 26.05
C ILE A 42 9.79 11.92 24.55
N ARG A 43 8.80 11.65 23.69
CA ARG A 43 8.98 11.46 22.25
C ARG A 43 8.22 12.50 21.42
N LYS A 44 8.94 13.15 20.52
CA LYS A 44 8.40 14.17 19.60
C LYS A 44 7.61 13.56 18.43
N CYS A 45 6.71 14.34 17.86
CA CYS A 45 5.85 14.04 16.70
C CYS A 45 6.60 13.91 15.37
N GLY A 46 7.92 14.16 15.31
CA GLY A 46 8.66 14.33 14.06
C GLY A 46 8.39 13.25 13.00
N SER A 47 8.45 11.97 13.36
CA SER A 47 8.20 10.86 12.41
C SER A 47 6.73 10.60 12.07
N TYR A 48 5.80 11.21 12.82
CA TYR A 48 4.35 11.06 12.64
C TYR A 48 3.74 12.17 11.80
N GLN A 49 4.49 13.25 11.52
CA GLN A 49 4.03 14.30 10.63
C GLN A 49 4.33 13.92 9.18
N LEU A 50 3.37 14.22 8.29
CA LEU A 50 3.53 14.08 6.85
C LEU A 50 3.17 15.41 6.22
N ASN A 51 4.16 16.07 5.63
CA ASN A 51 3.90 17.27 4.85
C ASN A 51 3.27 16.92 3.51
N ASN A 52 2.34 17.75 3.06
CA ASN A 52 1.78 17.62 1.72
C ASN A 52 2.89 17.76 0.68
N PHE A 53 2.97 16.78 -0.21
CA PHE A 53 4.02 16.69 -1.22
C PHE A 53 4.08 17.92 -2.14
N HIS A 54 2.95 18.59 -2.39
CA HIS A 54 2.87 19.74 -3.28
C HIS A 54 3.11 21.07 -2.54
N THR A 55 2.60 21.23 -1.32
CA THR A 55 2.75 22.49 -0.55
C THR A 55 3.98 22.52 0.34
N GLY A 56 4.56 21.35 0.65
CA GLY A 56 5.68 21.22 1.57
C GLY A 56 5.32 21.37 3.05
N GLY A 57 4.04 21.58 3.39
CA GLY A 57 3.57 21.81 4.76
C GLY A 57 2.30 21.02 5.12
N LEU A 58 1.76 21.30 6.31
CA LEU A 58 0.57 20.63 6.86
C LEU A 58 -0.74 21.27 6.38
N LEU A 59 -0.85 21.51 5.07
CA LEU A 59 -1.99 22.20 4.46
C LEU A 59 -2.25 21.76 3.04
N CYS A 60 -3.52 21.88 2.62
CA CYS A 60 -3.94 21.64 1.24
C CYS A 60 -3.51 22.77 0.30
N PRO A 61 -3.26 22.47 -0.98
CA PRO A 61 -3.06 23.51 -1.99
C PRO A 61 -4.24 24.48 -2.05
N SER A 62 -3.99 25.70 -2.55
CA SER A 62 -5.03 26.72 -2.68
C SER A 62 -6.25 26.19 -3.46
N GLY A 63 -7.44 26.41 -2.91
CA GLY A 63 -8.71 25.93 -3.47
C GLY A 63 -9.08 24.48 -3.12
N PHE A 64 -8.17 23.67 -2.56
CA PHE A 64 -8.46 22.30 -2.14
C PHE A 64 -8.96 22.26 -0.70
N LYS A 65 -9.92 21.38 -0.42
CA LYS A 65 -10.48 21.16 0.91
C LYS A 65 -9.89 19.91 1.56
N ALA A 66 -9.53 20.03 2.84
CA ALA A 66 -9.09 18.91 3.65
C ALA A 66 -10.28 18.05 4.10
N SER A 67 -10.14 16.72 4.02
CA SER A 67 -11.07 15.73 4.58
C SER A 67 -10.28 14.72 5.41
N ILE A 68 -10.80 14.33 6.56
CA ILE A 68 -10.15 13.36 7.45
C ILE A 68 -10.28 11.96 6.82
N LEU A 69 -9.18 11.20 6.82
CA LEU A 69 -9.16 9.80 6.42
C LEU A 69 -8.98 8.88 7.61
N HIS A 70 -8.16 9.27 8.59
CA HIS A 70 -7.91 8.45 9.75
C HIS A 70 -7.46 9.33 10.92
N ASN A 71 -7.89 8.96 12.13
CA ASN A 71 -7.47 9.56 13.37
C ASN A 71 -7.03 8.45 14.33
N LEU A 72 -5.85 8.60 14.93
CA LEU A 72 -5.31 7.61 15.85
C LEU A 72 -4.68 8.27 17.06
N THR A 73 -5.05 7.76 18.23
CA THR A 73 -4.42 8.10 19.50
C THR A 73 -3.35 7.06 19.82
N HIS A 74 -2.08 7.45 19.69
CA HIS A 74 -0.97 6.65 20.19
C HIS A 74 -0.80 6.92 21.69
N SER A 75 -0.91 5.87 22.49
CA SER A 75 -0.51 5.90 23.90
C SER A 75 0.74 5.04 24.07
N CYS A 76 1.79 5.56 24.72
CA CYS A 76 2.89 4.73 25.20
C CYS A 76 2.97 4.77 26.71
N CYS A 77 3.90 3.97 27.24
CA CYS A 77 4.49 4.23 28.54
C CYS A 77 3.49 4.05 29.70
N LYS A 78 2.42 3.26 29.47
CA LYS A 78 1.44 2.86 30.50
C LYS A 78 2.11 2.22 31.72
N ASP A 79 3.29 1.63 31.52
CA ASP A 79 4.04 0.90 32.53
C ASP A 79 4.94 1.82 33.40
N ILE A 80 5.00 3.12 33.11
CA ILE A 80 5.77 4.09 33.90
C ILE A 80 4.80 4.92 34.75
N PRO A 81 4.78 4.73 36.08
CA PRO A 81 3.92 5.49 36.98
C PRO A 81 4.16 7.00 36.81
N GLY A 82 3.09 7.75 36.54
CA GLY A 82 3.12 9.21 36.44
C GLY A 82 3.55 9.79 35.09
N LYS A 83 3.81 8.98 34.05
CA LYS A 83 4.11 9.46 32.69
C LYS A 83 3.18 8.86 31.63
N ILE A 84 2.14 9.61 31.28
CA ILE A 84 1.29 9.29 30.14
C ILE A 84 1.79 10.10 28.94
N ASP A 85 2.39 9.43 27.96
CA ASP A 85 2.72 10.02 26.67
C ASP A 85 1.61 9.63 25.68
N ARG A 86 0.83 10.65 25.30
CA ARG A 86 -0.29 10.53 24.38
C ARG A 86 -0.07 11.47 23.21
N ARG A 87 -0.16 10.92 22.01
CA ARG A 87 -0.06 11.64 20.73
C ARG A 87 -1.29 11.35 19.90
N ASP A 88 -1.95 12.40 19.43
CA ASP A 88 -3.10 12.29 18.55
C ASP A 88 -2.65 12.63 17.13
N THR A 89 -2.83 11.71 16.18
CA THR A 89 -2.47 11.92 14.77
C THR A 89 -3.71 11.91 13.90
N VAL A 90 -3.73 12.76 12.88
CA VAL A 90 -4.84 12.84 11.93
C VAL A 90 -4.29 12.90 10.51
N LEU A 91 -4.65 11.91 9.70
CA LEU A 91 -4.33 11.85 8.28
C LEU A 91 -5.46 12.52 7.48
N TYR A 92 -5.09 13.46 6.62
CA TYR A 92 -5.99 14.20 5.74
C TYR A 92 -5.70 13.89 4.28
N THR A 93 -6.75 13.94 3.47
CA THR A 93 -6.67 14.07 2.01
C THR A 93 -7.16 15.45 1.58
N CYS A 94 -6.53 15.99 0.54
CA CYS A 94 -6.89 17.24 -0.09
C CYS A 94 -7.61 16.94 -1.40
N SER A 95 -8.81 17.48 -1.57
CA SER A 95 -9.57 17.28 -2.80
C SER A 95 -10.45 18.48 -3.13
N ILE A 96 -10.82 18.60 -4.41
CA ILE A 96 -11.90 19.46 -4.88
C ILE A 96 -12.98 18.55 -5.44
N PHE A 97 -14.20 18.78 -4.99
CA PHE A 97 -15.38 18.07 -5.46
C PHE A 97 -16.21 18.96 -6.39
N SER A 98 -16.74 18.39 -7.46
CA SER A 98 -17.70 19.06 -8.33
C SER A 98 -18.74 18.08 -8.86
N LYS A 99 -20.02 18.38 -8.63
CA LYS A 99 -21.14 17.69 -9.28
C LYS A 99 -21.30 18.23 -10.70
N PHE A 100 -21.52 17.33 -11.65
CA PHE A 100 -21.89 17.72 -13.00
C PHE A 100 -23.27 18.34 -13.03
N LYS A 101 -23.44 19.33 -13.89
CA LYS A 101 -24.73 19.98 -14.10
C LYS A 101 -25.54 19.27 -15.19
N SER A 102 -24.87 18.49 -16.06
CA SER A 102 -25.49 17.73 -17.14
C SER A 102 -24.83 16.37 -17.35
N SER A 103 -25.58 15.39 -17.85
CA SER A 103 -25.06 14.06 -18.23
C SER A 103 -24.12 14.08 -19.44
N SER A 104 -24.08 15.19 -20.18
CA SER A 104 -23.20 15.44 -21.32
C SER A 104 -21.86 16.09 -20.95
N ASP A 105 -21.63 16.36 -19.66
CA ASP A 105 -20.35 16.91 -19.19
C ASP A 105 -19.23 15.88 -19.38
N VAL A 106 -18.21 16.24 -20.16
CA VAL A 106 -17.01 15.41 -20.34
C VAL A 106 -16.17 15.48 -19.06
N LEU A 107 -15.80 14.32 -18.50
CA LEU A 107 -14.80 14.24 -17.43
C LEU A 107 -13.49 14.88 -17.89
N ARG A 108 -13.18 16.05 -17.34
CA ARG A 108 -11.92 16.75 -17.56
C ARG A 108 -11.09 16.65 -16.29
N ASP A 109 -9.84 16.24 -16.45
CA ASP A 109 -8.85 16.30 -15.40
C ASP A 109 -7.78 17.32 -15.81
N ASP A 110 -8.02 18.56 -15.41
CA ASP A 110 -7.11 19.70 -15.51
C ASP A 110 -6.38 19.94 -14.17
N SER A 111 -6.43 18.98 -13.24
CA SER A 111 -5.68 19.11 -11.99
C SER A 111 -4.18 19.11 -12.29
N PRO A 112 -3.40 20.07 -11.74
CA PRO A 112 -1.95 20.00 -11.80
C PRO A 112 -1.40 18.86 -10.93
N TYR A 113 -2.22 18.28 -10.06
CA TYR A 113 -1.86 17.21 -9.15
C TYR A 113 -2.51 15.91 -9.59
N VAL A 114 -1.72 15.06 -10.22
CA VAL A 114 -2.16 13.77 -10.76
C VAL A 114 -1.82 12.65 -9.78
N TYR A 115 -2.80 11.80 -9.50
CA TYR A 115 -2.60 10.57 -8.73
C TYR A 115 -2.06 9.47 -9.64
N GLY A 116 -0.82 9.04 -9.41
CA GLY A 116 -0.10 8.03 -10.20
C GLY A 116 -0.26 6.59 -9.70
N GLY A 117 -1.27 6.35 -8.87
CA GLY A 117 -1.50 5.04 -8.25
C GLY A 117 -0.80 4.87 -6.91
N SER A 118 -0.98 3.69 -6.31
CA SER A 118 -0.38 3.32 -5.04
C SER A 118 -0.08 1.83 -4.97
N PHE A 119 0.92 1.46 -4.20
CA PHE A 119 1.34 0.08 -3.98
C PHE A 119 1.80 -0.11 -2.55
N THR A 120 1.88 -1.36 -2.11
CA THR A 120 2.44 -1.73 -0.81
C THR A 120 3.58 -2.74 -0.98
N SER A 121 4.04 -3.32 0.12
CA SER A 121 4.93 -4.49 0.06
C SER A 121 4.25 -5.73 -0.54
N ARG A 122 2.90 -5.76 -0.57
CA ARG A 122 2.08 -6.93 -0.96
C ARG A 122 1.12 -6.67 -2.12
N SER A 123 0.83 -5.40 -2.42
CA SER A 123 -0.01 -5.01 -3.55
C SER A 123 0.79 -4.26 -4.60
N VAL A 124 0.44 -4.46 -5.86
CA VAL A 124 1.02 -3.72 -6.99
C VAL A 124 0.20 -2.47 -7.28
N ASN A 125 0.83 -1.49 -7.92
CA ASN A 125 0.14 -0.31 -8.42
C ASN A 125 -0.73 -0.70 -9.62
N PRO A 126 -2.06 -0.49 -9.58
CA PRO A 126 -2.96 -0.88 -10.68
C PRO A 126 -2.69 -0.10 -11.98
N ILE A 127 -1.95 1.01 -11.94
CA ILE A 127 -1.59 1.80 -13.13
C ILE A 127 -0.36 1.22 -13.83
N THR A 128 0.62 0.71 -13.10
CA THR A 128 1.88 0.18 -13.66
C THR A 128 1.96 -1.35 -13.62
N ASN A 129 0.97 -2.01 -13.02
CA ASN A 129 0.93 -3.44 -12.72
C ASN A 129 2.22 -3.96 -12.04
N SER A 130 2.85 -3.12 -11.22
CA SER A 130 4.07 -3.46 -10.48
C SER A 130 4.18 -2.63 -9.20
N ALA A 131 5.05 -3.01 -8.27
CA ALA A 131 5.33 -2.22 -7.07
C ALA A 131 6.23 -1.00 -7.37
N THR A 132 5.88 -0.23 -8.42
CA THR A 132 6.65 0.92 -8.90
C THR A 132 5.74 2.06 -9.33
N CYS A 133 6.30 3.28 -9.33
CA CYS A 133 5.61 4.45 -9.86
C CYS A 133 5.81 4.62 -11.36
N PRO A 134 4.84 5.25 -12.05
CA PRO A 134 5.01 5.66 -13.45
C PRO A 134 6.20 6.60 -13.60
N GLN A 135 6.71 6.73 -14.83
CA GLN A 135 7.81 7.65 -15.11
C GLN A 135 7.45 9.08 -14.67
N ARG A 136 8.41 9.78 -14.02
CA ARG A 136 8.26 11.16 -13.50
C ARG A 136 7.39 11.30 -12.25
N PHE A 137 7.00 10.20 -11.62
CA PHE A 137 6.37 10.21 -10.30
C PHE A 137 7.38 9.85 -9.20
N ALA A 138 7.27 10.54 -8.07
CA ALA A 138 7.98 10.23 -6.85
C ALA A 138 7.13 9.31 -5.97
N VAL A 139 7.82 8.43 -5.23
CA VAL A 139 7.19 7.59 -4.20
C VAL A 139 7.04 8.41 -2.93
N VAL A 140 5.81 8.53 -2.44
CA VAL A 140 5.47 9.21 -1.17
C VAL A 140 4.79 8.23 -0.24
N LYS A 141 5.44 7.94 0.88
CA LYS A 141 4.91 7.03 1.90
C LYS A 141 3.93 7.77 2.80
N ILE A 142 2.65 7.37 2.80
CA ILE A 142 1.59 8.11 3.51
C ILE A 142 1.21 7.47 4.86
N ALA A 143 1.40 6.17 5.00
CA ALA A 143 1.13 5.37 6.20
C ALA A 143 1.87 4.02 6.08
N ASN A 144 2.27 3.39 7.19
CA ASN A 144 2.76 2.00 7.27
C ASN A 144 3.63 1.52 6.12
N ASP A 145 3.08 0.81 5.13
CA ASP A 145 3.77 0.41 3.89
C ASP A 145 3.04 0.91 2.63
N ILE A 146 2.09 1.84 2.77
CA ILE A 146 1.34 2.47 1.69
C ILE A 146 2.21 3.53 1.00
N ASN A 147 2.61 3.22 -0.22
CA ASN A 147 3.37 4.09 -1.11
C ASN A 147 2.44 4.67 -2.19
N VAL A 148 2.44 5.99 -2.33
CA VAL A 148 1.63 6.70 -3.32
C VAL A 148 2.53 7.40 -4.33
N CYS A 149 2.17 7.31 -5.61
CA CYS A 149 2.92 7.92 -6.69
C CYS A 149 2.40 9.33 -6.97
N LEU A 150 3.23 10.34 -6.68
CA LEU A 150 2.88 11.76 -6.84
C LEU A 150 3.88 12.48 -7.76
N THR A 151 3.41 13.46 -8.52
CA THR A 151 4.26 14.29 -9.41
C THR A 151 4.15 15.77 -9.06
N ARG A 152 5.26 16.52 -9.18
CA ARG A 152 5.25 17.99 -9.17
C ARG A 152 5.25 18.60 -10.57
N GLN A 153 5.43 17.76 -11.59
CA GLN A 153 5.50 18.19 -12.98
C GLN A 153 4.09 18.19 -13.59
N THR A 154 3.79 19.21 -14.38
CA THR A 154 2.59 19.22 -15.22
C THR A 154 2.71 18.10 -16.25
N ILE A 155 1.88 17.08 -16.11
CA ILE A 155 1.80 15.95 -17.03
C ILE A 155 0.38 15.86 -17.58
N ALA A 156 0.24 15.34 -18.80
CA ALA A 156 -1.08 15.07 -19.35
C ALA A 156 -1.76 13.95 -18.55
N ALA A 157 -2.88 14.26 -17.90
CA ALA A 157 -3.71 13.29 -17.17
C ALA A 157 -4.44 12.29 -18.09
N THR A 158 -4.23 12.37 -19.41
CA THR A 158 -4.90 11.52 -20.41
C THR A 158 -4.52 10.05 -20.29
N GLY A 159 -3.31 9.74 -19.78
CA GLY A 159 -2.85 8.37 -19.51
C GLY A 159 -3.14 7.85 -18.11
N PHE A 160 -3.91 8.60 -17.30
CA PHE A 160 -4.20 8.27 -15.91
C PHE A 160 -5.71 8.12 -15.69
N PRO A 161 -6.12 7.26 -14.73
CA PRO A 161 -7.52 7.10 -14.38
C PRO A 161 -8.05 8.38 -13.73
N PHE A 162 -9.35 8.63 -13.90
CA PHE A 162 -10.01 9.70 -13.18
C PHE A 162 -10.10 9.36 -11.70
N PHE A 163 -9.76 10.35 -10.87
CA PHE A 163 -9.84 10.25 -9.42
C PHE A 163 -11.27 10.52 -8.93
N GLY A 164 -11.77 9.67 -8.04
CA GLY A 164 -13.14 9.73 -7.48
C GLY A 164 -13.21 9.87 -5.96
N GLY A 165 -12.08 10.14 -5.30
CA GLY A 165 -12.02 10.26 -3.85
C GLY A 165 -11.32 9.10 -3.13
N PHE A 166 -11.18 9.26 -1.81
CA PHE A 166 -10.70 8.23 -0.89
C PHE A 166 -11.69 8.06 0.24
N TYR A 167 -11.69 6.88 0.84
CA TYR A 167 -12.41 6.62 2.08
C TYR A 167 -11.72 5.52 2.88
N SER A 168 -12.06 5.41 4.15
CA SER A 168 -11.50 4.42 5.08
C SER A 168 -12.61 3.70 5.85
N CYS A 169 -12.24 2.85 6.80
CA CYS A 169 -13.14 2.11 7.69
C CYS A 169 -14.00 3.00 8.57
N ASN A 170 -13.54 4.22 8.86
CA ASN A 170 -14.21 5.12 9.79
C ASN A 170 -14.59 6.46 9.14
N GLN A 171 -14.16 6.71 7.90
CA GLN A 171 -14.40 7.96 7.19
C GLN A 171 -14.95 7.67 5.80
N GLY A 172 -16.09 8.27 5.47
CA GLY A 172 -16.70 8.16 4.15
C GLY A 172 -15.97 8.98 3.10
N ASN A 173 -16.26 8.69 1.83
CA ASN A 173 -15.77 9.44 0.70
C ASN A 173 -16.38 10.84 0.72
N SER A 174 -15.55 11.85 0.94
CA SER A 174 -15.99 13.25 1.00
C SER A 174 -16.47 13.83 -0.34
N GLN A 175 -16.32 13.06 -1.42
CA GLN A 175 -16.91 13.36 -2.74
C GLN A 175 -18.37 12.89 -2.86
N LEU A 176 -18.93 12.33 -1.80
CA LEU A 176 -20.33 11.98 -1.69
C LEU A 176 -21.02 12.90 -0.69
N GLU A 177 -22.29 13.19 -0.95
CA GLU A 177 -23.13 13.99 -0.07
C GLU A 177 -24.41 13.20 0.23
N PRO A 178 -24.56 12.62 1.44
CA PRO A 178 -23.58 12.62 2.54
C PRO A 178 -22.33 11.76 2.25
N PRO A 179 -21.21 11.95 2.98
CA PRO A 179 -20.05 11.09 2.84
C PRO A 179 -20.39 9.63 3.19
N GLU A 180 -20.08 8.71 2.28
CA GLU A 180 -20.36 7.28 2.42
C GLU A 180 -19.12 6.44 2.11
N GLN A 181 -19.01 5.25 2.69
CA GLN A 181 -17.88 4.34 2.49
C GLN A 181 -17.96 3.56 1.17
N LYS A 182 -18.18 4.30 0.09
CA LYS A 182 -18.30 3.77 -1.27
C LYS A 182 -17.76 4.78 -2.29
N CYS A 183 -17.63 4.33 -3.53
CA CYS A 183 -17.34 5.20 -4.65
C CYS A 183 -18.62 5.83 -5.20
N ALA A 184 -18.47 7.00 -5.83
CA ALA A 184 -19.55 7.59 -6.63
C ALA A 184 -19.86 6.68 -7.83
N GLU A 185 -21.07 6.83 -8.39
CA GLU A 185 -21.45 6.09 -9.60
C GLU A 185 -20.37 6.23 -10.68
N GLY A 186 -20.09 5.13 -11.38
CA GLY A 186 -19.10 5.08 -12.46
C GLY A 186 -17.63 5.03 -12.04
N TYR A 187 -17.31 5.05 -10.74
CA TYR A 187 -15.96 4.80 -10.22
C TYR A 187 -15.91 3.43 -9.55
N SER A 188 -14.79 2.73 -9.70
CA SER A 188 -14.52 1.47 -9.02
C SER A 188 -13.58 1.65 -7.83
N ILE A 189 -13.75 0.78 -6.82
CA ILE A 189 -12.93 0.71 -5.62
C ILE A 189 -11.60 -0.02 -5.85
N TYR A 190 -10.52 0.52 -5.30
CA TYR A 190 -9.21 -0.15 -5.22
C TYR A 190 -8.65 -0.02 -3.80
N ILE A 191 -8.11 -1.13 -3.27
CA ILE A 191 -7.50 -1.17 -1.93
C ILE A 191 -6.09 -0.58 -2.01
N MET A 192 -5.82 0.44 -1.19
CA MET A 192 -4.48 1.02 -1.09
C MET A 192 -3.60 0.30 -0.07
N GLY A 193 -4.20 -0.17 1.03
CA GLY A 193 -3.49 -0.84 2.13
C GLY A 193 -4.12 -0.50 3.48
N ALA A 194 -3.44 -0.90 4.57
CA ALA A 194 -3.90 -0.64 5.93
C ALA A 194 -3.12 0.53 6.57
N ILE A 195 -3.85 1.53 7.05
CA ILE A 195 -3.36 2.61 7.90
C ILE A 195 -3.29 2.08 9.33
N ASP A 196 -2.13 2.28 9.95
CA ASP A 196 -1.81 1.91 11.32
C ASP A 196 -2.16 0.45 11.65
N THR A 197 -2.03 -0.44 10.64
CA THR A 197 -2.30 -1.90 10.69
C THR A 197 -3.71 -2.34 11.06
N GLU A 198 -4.65 -1.40 11.21
CA GLU A 198 -6.01 -1.69 11.69
C GLU A 198 -7.09 -1.23 10.72
N CYS A 199 -6.81 -0.22 9.87
CA CYS A 199 -7.83 0.35 9.01
C CYS A 199 -7.46 0.41 7.52
N LEU A 200 -8.22 -0.29 6.68
CA LEU A 200 -8.12 -0.22 5.23
C LEU A 200 -8.46 1.17 4.67
N LEU A 201 -7.59 1.62 3.76
CA LEU A 201 -7.77 2.81 2.94
C LEU A 201 -8.08 2.40 1.51
N TYR A 202 -9.08 3.05 0.94
CA TYR A 202 -9.58 2.79 -0.41
C TYR A 202 -9.48 4.05 -1.27
N VAL A 203 -9.26 3.84 -2.57
CA VAL A 203 -9.31 4.88 -3.60
C VAL A 203 -10.36 4.53 -4.66
N CYS A 204 -11.08 5.54 -5.13
CA CYS A 204 -12.05 5.42 -6.20
C CYS A 204 -11.42 5.87 -7.51
N LEU A 205 -11.39 5.00 -8.52
CA LEU A 205 -10.79 5.27 -9.83
C LEU A 205 -11.73 4.87 -10.96
N LYS A 206 -11.78 5.68 -12.01
CA LYS A 206 -12.40 5.32 -13.30
C LYS A 206 -11.32 5.32 -14.37
N PHE A 207 -10.97 4.13 -14.85
CA PHE A 207 -10.06 3.99 -15.98
C PHE A 207 -10.76 4.45 -17.26
N ARG A 208 -10.01 5.13 -18.14
CA ARG A 208 -10.55 5.67 -19.40
C ARG A 208 -10.85 4.56 -20.39
N ASN A 209 -9.92 3.61 -20.51
CA ASN A 209 -10.09 2.38 -21.25
C ASN A 209 -9.67 1.21 -20.35
N PHE A 210 -10.59 0.28 -20.08
CA PHE A 210 -10.28 -0.91 -19.27
C PHE A 210 -9.36 -1.92 -19.97
N ASN A 211 -9.09 -1.71 -21.27
CA ASN A 211 -8.04 -2.42 -22.00
C ASN A 211 -6.61 -2.07 -21.51
N ASP A 212 -6.46 -0.99 -20.74
CA ASP A 212 -5.18 -0.62 -20.12
C ASP A 212 -4.84 -1.54 -18.94
N LEU A 213 -5.85 -2.18 -18.33
CA LEU A 213 -5.65 -3.32 -17.44
C LEU A 213 -5.46 -4.55 -18.32
N THR A 214 -4.22 -5.02 -18.43
CA THR A 214 -3.85 -6.15 -19.31
C THR A 214 -3.87 -7.50 -18.61
N GLN A 215 -4.10 -7.52 -17.29
CA GLN A 215 -3.98 -8.72 -16.46
C GLN A 215 -4.96 -8.69 -15.29
N TYR A 216 -5.51 -9.86 -14.96
CA TYR A 216 -6.28 -10.02 -13.72
C TYR A 216 -5.37 -9.68 -12.52
N PRO A 217 -5.89 -8.95 -11.52
CA PRO A 217 -5.16 -8.75 -10.28
C PRO A 217 -4.83 -10.11 -9.68
N SER A 218 -3.59 -10.30 -9.24
CA SER A 218 -3.20 -11.53 -8.56
C SER A 218 -3.99 -11.66 -7.25
N VAL A 219 -4.40 -12.89 -6.93
CA VAL A 219 -5.07 -13.18 -5.66
C VAL A 219 -4.11 -12.83 -4.53
N VAL A 220 -4.47 -11.84 -3.72
CA VAL A 220 -3.71 -11.49 -2.52
C VAL A 220 -4.07 -12.51 -1.45
N LEU A 221 -3.09 -13.28 -0.98
CA LEU A 221 -3.28 -14.23 0.11
C LEU A 221 -3.03 -13.52 1.46
N PRO A 222 -3.73 -13.93 2.54
CA PRO A 222 -3.42 -13.47 3.89
C PRO A 222 -1.96 -13.76 4.27
N PRO A 223 -1.32 -12.91 5.10
CA PRO A 223 -1.85 -11.66 5.63
C PRO A 223 -1.83 -10.53 4.58
N PHE A 224 -2.93 -9.77 4.49
CA PHE A 224 -3.12 -8.72 3.47
C PHE A 224 -2.30 -7.46 3.73
N PHE A 225 -1.81 -7.29 4.95
CA PHE A 225 -0.98 -6.18 5.41
C PHE A 225 0.06 -6.70 6.40
N GLU A 226 1.14 -5.95 6.56
CA GLU A 226 2.15 -6.27 7.56
C GLU A 226 1.58 -6.04 8.97
N ILE A 227 1.58 -7.08 9.80
CA ILE A 227 1.17 -6.99 11.20
C ILE A 227 2.40 -6.58 11.99
N ASP A 228 2.38 -5.41 12.63
CA ASP A 228 3.46 -5.00 13.53
C ASP A 228 3.26 -5.70 14.89
N ILE A 229 3.99 -6.80 15.11
CA ILE A 229 3.89 -7.62 16.33
C ILE A 229 4.61 -6.96 17.53
N ARG A 230 5.19 -5.76 17.39
CA ARG A 230 6.05 -5.17 18.43
C ARG A 230 5.38 -4.85 19.77
N ASN A 231 4.06 -4.98 19.92
CA ASN A 231 3.35 -4.70 21.17
C ASN A 231 2.53 -5.86 21.76
N GLN A 232 2.65 -7.10 21.26
CA GLN A 232 2.02 -8.25 21.92
C GLN A 232 3.00 -8.94 22.87
N THR A 233 3.26 -8.33 24.03
CA THR A 233 3.47 -9.14 25.23
C THR A 233 2.14 -9.79 25.52
N VAL A 234 2.03 -11.07 25.18
CA VAL A 234 0.88 -11.91 25.47
C VAL A 234 0.76 -12.03 26.99
N GLU A 235 -0.04 -11.16 27.61
CA GLU A 235 -0.61 -11.44 28.93
C GLU A 235 -1.64 -12.54 28.74
N THR A 236 -1.21 -13.78 29.01
CA THR A 236 -2.12 -14.90 29.14
C THR A 236 -2.85 -14.71 30.47
N GLU A 237 -3.92 -13.91 30.50
CA GLU A 237 -4.86 -13.91 31.62
C GLU A 237 -5.68 -15.21 31.56
N SER A 238 -5.14 -16.27 32.16
CA SER A 238 -5.93 -17.43 32.54
C SER A 238 -6.88 -17.02 33.66
N LYS A 239 -8.14 -16.74 33.31
CA LYS A 239 -9.25 -16.74 34.27
C LYS A 239 -9.27 -18.08 34.98
N THR A 240 -9.00 -18.09 36.28
CA THR A 240 -9.30 -19.24 37.14
C THR A 240 -10.14 -18.74 38.30
N SER A 241 -11.40 -19.16 38.31
CA SER A 241 -12.31 -19.03 39.44
C SER A 241 -12.00 -20.12 40.49
N ASP A 242 -12.15 -19.72 41.74
CA ASP A 242 -12.45 -20.47 42.97
C ASP A 242 -11.43 -21.40 43.66
N ASN A 243 -11.22 -21.03 44.94
CA ASN A 243 -11.14 -21.83 46.17
C ASN A 243 -9.91 -22.72 46.49
N SER A 244 -9.16 -22.21 47.47
CA SER A 244 -8.73 -22.85 48.74
C SER A 244 -7.71 -24.02 48.77
N LYS A 245 -6.73 -23.82 49.66
CA LYS A 245 -5.85 -24.75 50.41
C LYS A 245 -4.57 -25.33 49.76
N ASP A 246 -3.47 -25.05 50.48
CA ASP A 246 -2.23 -25.81 50.72
C ASP A 246 -1.68 -26.72 49.60
N THR A 247 -0.42 -26.48 49.19
CA THR A 247 0.77 -27.31 49.51
C THR A 247 2.00 -26.80 48.71
N THR A 248 3.18 -26.98 49.32
CA THR A 248 4.57 -26.66 48.93
C THR A 248 5.03 -27.02 47.49
N PRO A 249 6.14 -26.41 46.99
CA PRO A 249 6.55 -26.49 45.59
C PRO A 249 7.35 -27.76 45.27
N SER A 250 6.98 -28.42 44.17
CA SER A 250 7.74 -29.53 43.59
C SER A 250 8.44 -29.12 42.29
N GLN A 251 9.67 -29.60 42.17
CA GLN A 251 10.68 -29.27 41.17
C GLN A 251 10.35 -29.72 39.74
N SER A 252 10.92 -28.95 38.81
CA SER A 252 11.55 -29.35 37.54
C SER A 252 10.80 -30.28 36.58
N THR A 253 10.59 -29.78 35.35
CA THR A 253 11.16 -30.42 34.16
C THR A 253 11.39 -29.36 33.07
N ASN A 254 12.65 -28.94 32.92
CA ASN A 254 13.11 -28.24 31.71
C ASN A 254 13.11 -29.23 30.55
N ARG A 255 12.31 -28.96 29.51
CA ARG A 255 12.56 -29.54 28.18
C ARG A 255 13.43 -28.55 27.41
N ASN A 256 14.71 -28.86 27.34
CA ASN A 256 15.66 -28.23 26.43
C ASN A 256 15.25 -28.58 24.99
N THR A 257 14.80 -27.60 24.22
CA THR A 257 14.68 -27.74 22.76
C THR A 257 16.01 -27.31 22.14
N GLU A 258 16.81 -28.32 21.80
CA GLU A 258 18.06 -28.23 21.08
C GLU A 258 17.82 -27.62 19.68
N LYS A 259 18.31 -26.40 19.43
CA LYS A 259 18.38 -25.85 18.07
C LYS A 259 19.63 -26.40 17.40
N ALA A 260 19.44 -27.37 16.51
CA ALA A 260 20.46 -27.81 15.57
C ALA A 260 20.86 -26.63 14.67
N THR A 261 21.96 -25.98 15.01
CA THR A 261 22.58 -24.94 14.20
C THR A 261 23.56 -25.63 13.27
N LEU A 262 23.19 -25.80 11.99
CA LEU A 262 24.14 -26.24 10.96
C LEU A 262 25.19 -25.12 10.76
N GLY A 263 26.30 -25.22 11.49
CA GLY A 263 27.49 -24.44 11.25
C GLY A 263 28.16 -24.92 9.97
N ILE A 264 27.84 -24.31 8.83
CA ILE A 264 28.59 -24.52 7.59
C ILE A 264 29.88 -23.70 7.73
N SER A 265 30.99 -24.40 7.98
CA SER A 265 32.33 -23.81 8.03
C SER A 265 32.59 -22.97 6.78
N ILE A 266 33.17 -21.78 6.96
CA ILE A 266 33.53 -20.83 5.88
C ILE A 266 34.38 -21.52 4.80
N THR A 267 35.14 -22.56 5.15
CA THR A 267 35.92 -23.37 4.21
C THR A 267 35.07 -24.15 3.20
N ALA A 268 33.87 -24.58 3.56
CA ALA A 268 32.98 -25.33 2.66
C ALA A 268 32.30 -24.42 1.61
N LEU A 269 32.04 -23.16 1.95
CA LEU A 269 31.49 -22.16 1.03
C LEU A 269 32.47 -21.81 -0.09
N VAL A 270 33.77 -21.76 0.21
CA VAL A 270 34.80 -21.46 -0.81
C VAL A 270 34.94 -22.62 -1.80
N ILE A 271 34.93 -23.87 -1.33
CA ILE A 271 35.06 -25.06 -2.19
C ILE A 271 33.86 -25.18 -3.13
N THR A 272 32.66 -24.91 -2.64
CA THR A 272 31.43 -24.95 -3.46
C THR A 272 31.41 -23.86 -4.52
N LEU A 273 31.85 -22.63 -4.21
CA LEU A 273 31.98 -21.55 -5.19
C LEU A 273 33.02 -21.87 -6.28
N VAL A 274 34.17 -22.46 -5.92
CA VAL A 274 35.19 -22.88 -6.88
C VAL A 274 34.65 -23.98 -7.80
N ALA A 275 33.93 -24.97 -7.27
CA ALA A 275 33.33 -26.02 -8.10
C ALA A 275 32.30 -25.45 -9.10
N ILE A 276 31.45 -24.51 -8.67
CA ILE A 276 30.45 -23.87 -9.53
C ILE A 276 31.13 -23.07 -10.66
N THR A 277 32.19 -22.31 -10.35
CA THR A 277 32.92 -21.55 -11.38
C THR A 277 33.58 -22.46 -12.42
N VAL A 278 34.17 -23.58 -12.01
CA VAL A 278 34.76 -24.56 -12.93
C VAL A 278 33.70 -25.17 -13.85
N VAL A 279 32.52 -25.53 -13.31
CA VAL A 279 31.41 -26.06 -14.12
C VAL A 279 30.93 -25.05 -15.16
N ILE A 280 30.80 -23.77 -14.78
CA ILE A 280 30.41 -22.69 -15.70
C ILE A 280 31.44 -22.55 -16.83
N ILE A 281 32.73 -22.56 -16.51
CA ILE A 281 33.80 -22.47 -17.52
C ILE A 281 33.76 -23.66 -18.50
N ILE A 282 33.53 -24.88 -18.00
CA ILE A 282 33.39 -26.08 -18.84
C ILE A 282 32.19 -25.95 -19.79
N GLN A 283 31.03 -25.49 -19.27
CA GLN A 283 29.84 -25.30 -20.09
C GLN A 283 30.04 -24.21 -21.15
N MET A 284 30.74 -23.13 -20.82
CA MET A 284 31.09 -22.07 -21.77
C MET A 284 32.03 -22.58 -22.87
N LYS A 285 33.04 -23.40 -22.54
CA LYS A 285 33.91 -24.04 -23.53
C LYS A 285 33.13 -24.99 -24.45
N LYS A 286 32.24 -25.82 -23.89
CA LYS A 286 31.40 -26.74 -24.65
C LYS A 286 30.44 -25.99 -25.60
N LYS A 287 29.88 -24.86 -25.16
CA LYS A 287 29.04 -23.99 -25.99
C LYS A 287 29.84 -23.31 -27.12
N ARG A 288 31.09 -22.91 -26.88
CA ARG A 288 31.97 -22.37 -27.92
C ARG A 288 32.33 -23.43 -28.98
N GLN A 289 32.63 -24.66 -28.57
CA GLN A 289 32.90 -25.76 -29.51
C GLN A 289 31.70 -26.10 -30.38
N ARG A 290 30.47 -26.07 -29.83
CA ARG A 290 29.23 -26.26 -30.62
C ARG A 290 29.00 -25.15 -31.64
N ARG A 291 29.39 -23.91 -31.34
CA ARG A 291 29.30 -22.79 -32.31
C ARG A 291 30.32 -22.94 -33.44
N ALA A 292 31.56 -23.34 -33.13
CA ALA A 292 32.59 -23.59 -34.13
C ALA A 292 32.25 -24.75 -35.08
N ALA A 293 31.51 -25.77 -34.62
CA ALA A 293 31.03 -26.87 -35.47
C ALA A 293 29.83 -26.47 -36.35
N SER A 294 29.05 -25.45 -35.94
CA SER A 294 27.90 -24.96 -36.71
C SER A 294 28.30 -24.06 -37.88
N ASP A 295 29.44 -23.36 -37.79
CA ASP A 295 29.94 -22.50 -38.88
C ASP A 295 30.57 -23.31 -40.03
N TYR A 296 31.03 -24.54 -39.78
CA TYR A 296 31.53 -25.41 -40.85
C TYR A 296 30.43 -25.99 -41.74
N HIS A 297 29.20 -26.13 -41.23
CA HIS A 297 28.10 -26.73 -41.99
C HIS A 297 27.37 -25.73 -42.91
N LEU A 298 27.65 -24.42 -42.79
CA LEU A 298 27.04 -23.37 -43.62
C LEU A 298 27.89 -22.98 -44.83
N ASN A 299 29.15 -23.43 -44.92
CA ASN A 299 30.06 -23.12 -46.02
C ASN A 299 30.15 -24.23 -47.10
N GLU A 300 29.28 -25.24 -47.06
CA GLU A 300 29.22 -26.35 -48.04
C GLU A 300 27.92 -26.36 -48.87
N VAL A 301 27.09 -25.31 -48.76
CA VAL A 301 25.81 -25.17 -49.51
C VAL A 301 25.72 -23.82 -50.23
N LEU A 302 26.84 -23.28 -50.72
CA LEU A 302 26.86 -22.10 -51.58
C LEU A 302 27.80 -22.31 -52.77
#